data_AF-A0A522YID2-F1
#
_entry.id   AF-A0A522YID2-F1
#
_cell.length_a   1.000
_cell.length_b   1.000
_cell.length_c   1.000
_cell.angle_alpha   90.00
_cell.angle_beta   90.00
_cell.angle_gamma   90.00
#
_symmetry.space_group_name_H-M   'P 1'
#
loop_
_entity.id
_entity.type
_entity.pdbx_description
1 polymer ?
#
loop_
_entity_poly.entity_id
_entity_poly.type
_entity_poly.pdbx_seq_one_letter_code
_entity_poly.pdbx_strand_id
1 'polypeptide(L)'
;MQEIFEVPAVVGSEDSSSTVMPGDAATVLPKRRSSASRRRSRRDGGLPGSSFISATPELCHLVPYTSAMHPIPFLGLQDPVSSLTHFGAAVLTLVGGYRLLVKVSHNGFKVGASLLYICCLLFLFAMSGTYHSMAPGPWRDFFRRLDYMAIWLVIAGSATPVHILLMKGVWRWGLLALFWAGSLSCLIYVDAYMKDLPYWGIVCLYAGVGGIGTISFYKLHRKFGARKLGVLALGGAAYAVGAVIDATDTPNLWPGVFGPHELFHLLVIVGAFCHYVFIYGWADTRLRKVRTYLRAFEKRRKARAAERANRPPLGLPEEG
;
A
#
# COMPACT_ATOMS: atom_id res chain seq x y z
N MET A 1 18.87 -5.83 -56.95
CA MET A 1 19.12 -5.28 -55.61
C MET A 1 18.83 -6.42 -54.61
N GLN A 2 19.44 -7.61 -54.75
CA GLN A 2 20.85 -8.04 -54.52
C GLN A 2 21.31 -7.75 -53.08
N GLU A 3 21.93 -8.64 -52.31
CA GLU A 3 22.33 -10.06 -52.37
C GLU A 3 22.81 -10.39 -50.92
N ILE A 4 22.47 -11.53 -50.31
CA ILE A 4 23.36 -12.71 -50.08
C ILE A 4 24.81 -12.34 -49.76
N PHE A 5 25.35 -12.80 -48.63
CA PHE A 5 26.73 -13.32 -48.60
C PHE A 5 26.92 -14.40 -47.53
N GLU A 6 27.39 -15.55 -48.02
CA GLU A 6 27.82 -16.74 -47.30
C GLU A 6 29.24 -16.60 -46.71
N VAL A 7 29.55 -17.59 -45.89
CA VAL A 7 30.82 -17.99 -45.27
C VAL A 7 31.98 -18.12 -46.28
N PRO A 8 33.24 -18.11 -45.79
CA PRO A 8 34.10 -19.25 -46.17
C PRO A 8 34.82 -19.89 -44.96
N ALA A 9 34.97 -21.21 -45.08
CA ALA A 9 35.83 -22.09 -44.30
C ALA A 9 37.24 -22.19 -44.92
N VAL A 10 38.07 -23.13 -44.42
CA VAL A 10 39.32 -23.72 -44.99
C VAL A 10 40.62 -23.04 -44.47
N VAL A 11 41.69 -23.68 -43.98
CA VAL A 11 42.15 -25.09 -43.82
C VAL A 11 43.40 -25.17 -42.92
N GLY A 12 43.59 -26.34 -42.26
CA GLY A 12 44.89 -27.07 -42.14
C GLY A 12 45.81 -26.67 -40.96
N SER A 13 46.51 -27.57 -40.26
CA SER A 13 47.14 -28.83 -40.67
C SER A 13 47.37 -29.79 -39.48
N GLU A 14 47.60 -31.06 -39.82
CA GLU A 14 47.76 -32.26 -38.99
C GLU A 14 49.13 -32.42 -38.29
N ASP A 15 49.24 -33.54 -37.57
CA ASP A 15 50.41 -34.33 -37.11
C ASP A 15 50.77 -34.28 -35.62
N SER A 16 51.17 -35.36 -34.94
CA SER A 16 50.93 -36.82 -34.99
C SER A 16 51.80 -37.45 -33.89
N SER A 17 51.25 -38.41 -33.11
CA SER A 17 51.95 -39.51 -32.37
C SER A 17 53.03 -39.14 -31.32
N SER A 18 53.44 -39.89 -30.29
CA SER A 18 53.26 -41.21 -29.69
C SER A 18 53.96 -41.13 -28.31
N THR A 19 53.59 -41.81 -27.21
CA THR A 19 54.19 -43.10 -26.79
C THR A 19 53.83 -43.40 -25.31
N VAL A 20 53.15 -44.53 -25.08
CA VAL A 20 53.32 -45.64 -24.10
C VAL A 20 53.72 -45.40 -22.60
N MET A 21 52.95 -46.11 -21.75
CA MET A 21 52.88 -46.41 -20.28
C MET A 21 54.16 -47.08 -19.66
N PRO A 22 54.28 -47.57 -18.37
CA PRO A 22 53.26 -47.97 -17.36
C PRO A 22 53.61 -47.91 -15.83
N GLY A 23 52.69 -48.45 -14.98
CA GLY A 23 52.92 -48.98 -13.60
C GLY A 23 52.52 -48.02 -12.45
N ASP A 24 51.77 -48.36 -11.39
CA ASP A 24 51.56 -49.64 -10.69
C ASP A 24 50.23 -49.71 -9.90
N ALA A 25 49.88 -50.97 -9.60
CA ALA A 25 48.71 -51.57 -8.94
C ALA A 25 48.40 -51.08 -7.50
N ALA A 26 47.12 -50.87 -7.13
CA ALA A 26 46.22 -51.79 -6.37
C ALA A 26 46.74 -52.19 -4.95
N THR A 27 45.97 -52.22 -3.84
CA THR A 27 44.88 -53.19 -3.55
C THR A 27 44.48 -53.04 -2.05
N VAL A 28 43.17 -52.95 -1.74
CA VAL A 28 42.41 -53.67 -0.67
C VAL A 28 42.51 -53.34 0.85
N LEU A 29 41.31 -53.16 1.43
CA LEU A 29 40.82 -53.16 2.84
C LEU A 29 40.95 -54.55 3.54
N PRO A 30 40.22 -54.92 4.62
CA PRO A 30 39.96 -54.37 5.98
C PRO A 30 40.22 -55.42 7.13
N LYS A 31 40.13 -55.06 8.43
CA LYS A 31 39.51 -55.93 9.49
C LYS A 31 39.45 -55.35 10.94
N ARG A 32 38.22 -55.29 11.47
CA ARG A 32 37.65 -55.86 12.74
C ARG A 32 38.37 -55.80 14.12
N ARG A 33 37.57 -55.30 15.10
CA ARG A 33 36.96 -55.94 16.32
C ARG A 33 37.52 -55.69 17.75
N SER A 34 36.53 -55.36 18.61
CA SER A 34 36.26 -55.74 20.02
C SER A 34 37.17 -55.18 21.13
N SER A 35 36.64 -54.64 22.23
CA SER A 35 35.99 -55.45 23.28
C SER A 35 35.31 -54.58 24.36
N ALA A 36 34.30 -55.16 25.00
CA ALA A 36 33.52 -54.62 26.11
C ALA A 36 34.15 -54.94 27.48
N SER A 37 33.94 -54.10 28.51
CA SER A 37 34.00 -54.54 29.90
C SER A 37 33.08 -53.73 30.84
N ARG A 38 32.58 -54.43 31.86
CA ARG A 38 31.52 -54.10 32.83
C ARG A 38 31.90 -53.04 33.86
N ARG A 39 30.90 -52.30 34.39
CA ARG A 39 30.59 -52.29 35.84
C ARG A 39 29.24 -51.62 36.17
N ARG A 40 28.53 -52.25 37.11
CA ARG A 40 27.25 -51.87 37.74
C ARG A 40 27.55 -51.19 39.10
N SER A 41 26.82 -50.14 39.46
CA SER A 41 26.63 -49.63 40.84
C SER A 41 25.51 -48.57 40.81
N ARG A 42 24.25 -48.91 41.14
CA ARG A 42 23.56 -48.78 42.45
C ARG A 42 23.14 -47.33 42.83
N ARG A 43 21.80 -47.13 42.87
CA ARG A 43 20.98 -46.31 43.81
C ARG A 43 21.15 -44.77 43.69
N ASP A 44 20.10 -43.91 43.67
CA ASP A 44 18.82 -43.88 44.38
C ASP A 44 17.73 -43.05 43.66
N GLY A 45 16.46 -43.37 43.97
CA GLY A 45 15.35 -42.43 44.24
C GLY A 45 14.90 -41.39 43.20
N GLY A 46 13.79 -41.67 42.50
CA GLY A 46 13.01 -40.66 41.78
C GLY A 46 11.66 -41.21 41.31
N LEU A 47 10.59 -40.50 41.66
CA LEU A 47 9.15 -40.83 41.51
C LEU A 47 8.68 -41.09 40.06
N PRO A 48 7.52 -41.77 39.87
CA PRO A 48 7.06 -42.20 38.55
C PRO A 48 6.25 -41.13 37.81
N GLY A 49 6.39 -41.11 36.48
CA GLY A 49 5.30 -40.72 35.58
C GLY A 49 5.21 -39.24 35.18
N SER A 50 6.14 -38.77 34.36
CA SER A 50 5.83 -37.73 33.39
C SER A 50 6.35 -38.17 32.02
N SER A 51 5.47 -38.86 31.28
CA SER A 51 5.67 -39.18 29.88
C SER A 51 5.77 -37.86 29.11
N PHE A 52 6.98 -37.33 28.97
CA PHE A 52 7.29 -36.35 27.93
C PHE A 52 7.00 -37.05 26.60
N ILE A 53 5.85 -36.75 26.01
CA ILE A 53 5.59 -37.06 24.62
C ILE A 53 6.65 -36.30 23.82
N SER A 54 7.68 -37.03 23.39
CA SER A 54 8.58 -36.60 22.34
C SER A 54 7.71 -36.47 21.08
N ALA A 55 7.25 -35.25 20.83
CA ALA A 55 6.62 -34.92 19.56
C ALA A 55 7.71 -34.99 18.48
N THR A 56 7.70 -36.08 17.72
CA THR A 56 8.49 -36.24 16.51
C THR A 56 8.14 -35.12 15.51
N PRO A 57 9.10 -34.50 14.80
CA PRO A 57 8.83 -33.35 13.92
C PRO A 57 8.02 -33.67 12.65
N GLU A 58 7.69 -34.94 12.39
CA GLU A 58 7.08 -35.36 11.12
C GLU A 58 5.55 -35.26 11.06
N LEU A 59 4.86 -34.89 12.14
CA LEU A 59 3.38 -34.83 12.15
C LEU A 59 2.79 -33.41 12.00
N CYS A 60 3.62 -32.36 11.91
CA CYS A 60 3.14 -30.99 11.68
C CYS A 60 2.75 -30.67 10.22
N HIS A 61 2.90 -31.61 9.28
CA HIS A 61 2.61 -31.39 7.86
C HIS A 61 1.23 -31.87 7.39
N LEU A 62 0.32 -32.24 8.30
CA LEU A 62 -1.01 -32.76 7.94
C LEU A 62 -2.17 -31.94 8.51
N VAL A 63 -2.01 -30.62 8.60
CA VAL A 63 -3.19 -29.76 8.46
C VAL A 63 -3.42 -29.65 6.95
N PRO A 64 -4.49 -30.23 6.39
CA PRO A 64 -4.81 -29.98 4.99
C PRO A 64 -4.92 -28.48 4.85
N TYR A 65 -4.02 -27.91 4.05
CA TYR A 65 -4.15 -26.60 3.45
C TYR A 65 -5.57 -26.54 2.89
N THR A 66 -6.47 -25.92 3.64
CA THR A 66 -7.85 -25.69 3.25
C THR A 66 -7.78 -25.07 1.87
N SER A 67 -8.23 -25.83 0.87
CA SER A 67 -8.32 -25.51 -0.54
C SER A 67 -8.07 -24.04 -0.84
N ALA A 68 -6.82 -23.61 -1.04
CA ALA A 68 -6.61 -22.32 -1.66
C ALA A 68 -7.12 -22.46 -3.08
N MET A 69 -8.34 -21.99 -3.26
CA MET A 69 -8.98 -21.94 -4.56
C MET A 69 -8.14 -20.97 -5.38
N HIS A 70 -7.37 -21.54 -6.30
CA HIS A 70 -6.58 -20.75 -7.23
C HIS A 70 -7.53 -19.85 -8.03
N PRO A 71 -7.31 -18.53 -8.04
CA PRO A 71 -8.09 -17.62 -8.87
C PRO A 71 -8.00 -18.10 -10.32
N ILE A 72 -9.14 -18.08 -11.01
CA ILE A 72 -9.22 -18.54 -12.39
C ILE A 72 -8.54 -17.47 -13.27
N PRO A 73 -7.41 -17.78 -13.92
CA PRO A 73 -6.74 -16.80 -14.76
C PRO A 73 -7.69 -16.39 -15.90
N PHE A 74 -7.80 -15.09 -16.15
CA PHE A 74 -8.65 -14.54 -17.21
C PHE A 74 -7.89 -13.46 -17.97
N LEU A 75 -7.97 -13.47 -19.30
CA LEU A 75 -7.21 -12.57 -20.20
C LEU A 75 -5.68 -12.62 -19.99
N GLY A 76 -5.14 -13.74 -19.49
CA GLY A 76 -3.72 -13.88 -19.16
C GLY A 76 -3.30 -13.22 -17.84
N LEU A 77 -4.26 -12.67 -17.08
CA LEU A 77 -4.03 -12.15 -15.73
C LEU A 77 -4.16 -13.27 -14.70
N GLN A 78 -3.21 -13.34 -13.78
CA GLN A 78 -3.20 -14.35 -12.72
C GLN A 78 -4.36 -14.17 -11.72
N ASP A 79 -4.61 -12.93 -11.28
CA ASP A 79 -5.69 -12.55 -10.37
C ASP A 79 -6.49 -11.39 -11.02
N PRO A 80 -7.43 -11.70 -11.94
CA PRO A 80 -7.99 -10.71 -12.87
C PRO A 80 -8.78 -9.59 -12.19
N VAL A 81 -9.56 -9.90 -11.14
CA VAL A 81 -10.38 -8.90 -10.44
C VAL A 81 -9.50 -7.87 -9.73
N SER A 82 -8.55 -8.32 -8.91
CA SER A 82 -7.61 -7.44 -8.21
C SER A 82 -6.77 -6.63 -9.19
N SER A 83 -6.27 -7.25 -10.25
CA SER A 83 -5.45 -6.56 -11.26
C SER A 83 -6.23 -5.45 -11.99
N LEU A 84 -7.39 -5.78 -12.57
CA LEU A 84 -8.19 -4.83 -13.36
C LEU A 84 -8.76 -3.68 -12.52
N THR A 85 -9.23 -3.98 -11.31
CA THR A 85 -9.77 -2.95 -10.41
C THR A 85 -8.69 -1.95 -9.99
N HIS A 86 -7.47 -2.42 -9.70
CA HIS A 86 -6.35 -1.56 -9.33
C HIS A 86 -5.81 -0.76 -10.53
N PHE A 87 -5.67 -1.36 -11.71
CA PHE A 87 -5.32 -0.58 -12.91
C PHE A 87 -6.37 0.49 -13.25
N GLY A 88 -7.66 0.17 -13.13
CA GLY A 88 -8.74 1.15 -13.26
C GLY A 88 -8.62 2.29 -12.25
N ALA A 89 -8.31 1.97 -10.99
CA ALA A 89 -8.07 2.96 -9.95
C ALA A 89 -6.82 3.82 -10.21
N ALA A 90 -5.77 3.27 -10.82
CA ALA A 90 -4.59 4.04 -11.24
C ALA A 90 -4.96 5.08 -12.31
N VAL A 91 -5.75 4.71 -13.31
CA VAL A 91 -6.25 5.64 -14.34
C VAL A 91 -7.12 6.74 -13.72
N LEU A 92 -8.05 6.37 -12.82
CA LEU A 92 -8.86 7.34 -12.09
C LEU A 92 -8.02 8.28 -11.23
N THR A 93 -6.91 7.78 -10.66
CA THR A 93 -5.96 8.58 -9.89
C THR A 93 -5.24 9.61 -10.76
N LEU A 94 -4.87 9.28 -12.00
CA LEU A 94 -4.30 10.25 -12.94
C LEU A 94 -5.29 11.39 -13.23
N VAL A 95 -6.52 11.04 -13.59
CA VAL A 95 -7.57 12.02 -13.93
C VAL A 95 -7.93 12.87 -12.71
N GLY A 96 -8.19 12.24 -11.57
CA GLY A 96 -8.51 12.91 -10.32
C GLY A 96 -7.35 13.77 -9.81
N GLY A 97 -6.13 13.25 -9.90
CA GLY A 97 -4.90 13.90 -9.52
C GLY A 97 -4.64 15.17 -10.34
N TYR A 98 -4.76 15.10 -11.66
CA TYR A 98 -4.68 16.27 -12.54
C TYR A 98 -5.68 17.36 -12.11
N ARG A 99 -6.95 16.98 -11.90
CA ARG A 99 -7.99 17.93 -11.44
C ARG A 99 -7.66 18.55 -10.08
N LEU A 100 -7.08 17.78 -9.17
CA LEU A 100 -6.65 18.28 -7.86
C LEU A 100 -5.49 19.27 -8.01
N LEU A 101 -4.47 18.95 -8.81
CA LEU A 101 -3.32 19.82 -9.06
C LEU A 101 -3.74 21.15 -9.68
N VAL A 102 -4.62 21.14 -10.69
CA VAL A 102 -5.20 22.37 -11.27
C VAL A 102 -5.87 23.21 -10.19
N LYS A 103 -6.61 22.58 -9.26
CA LYS A 103 -7.32 23.26 -8.18
C LYS A 103 -6.40 23.90 -7.14
N VAL A 104 -5.25 23.31 -6.86
CA VAL A 104 -4.26 23.82 -5.89
C VAL A 104 -3.12 24.62 -6.51
N SER A 105 -3.07 24.73 -7.84
CA SER A 105 -2.00 25.36 -8.65
C SER A 105 -1.51 26.72 -8.16
N HIS A 106 -2.39 27.51 -7.54
CA HIS A 106 -2.08 28.83 -6.99
C HIS A 106 -1.22 28.82 -5.71
N ASN A 107 -0.86 27.66 -5.16
CA ASN A 107 -0.06 27.55 -3.94
C ASN A 107 0.92 26.36 -4.04
N GLY A 108 2.20 26.65 -4.23
CA GLY A 108 3.25 25.63 -4.41
C GLY A 108 3.32 24.60 -3.27
N PHE A 109 3.06 25.03 -2.03
CA PHE A 109 3.07 24.12 -0.88
C PHE A 109 1.91 23.11 -0.91
N LYS A 110 0.72 23.55 -1.34
CA LYS A 110 -0.42 22.64 -1.57
C LYS A 110 -0.22 21.76 -2.80
N VAL A 111 0.42 22.28 -3.85
CA VAL A 111 0.80 21.50 -5.03
C VAL A 111 1.72 20.35 -4.63
N GLY A 112 2.82 20.62 -3.92
CA GLY A 112 3.75 19.59 -3.48
C GLY A 112 3.09 18.52 -2.61
N ALA A 113 2.26 18.92 -1.64
CA ALA A 113 1.52 17.98 -0.79
C ALA A 113 0.52 17.11 -1.58
N SER A 114 -0.15 17.71 -2.56
CA SER A 114 -1.12 16.98 -3.40
C SER A 114 -0.41 16.07 -4.41
N LEU A 115 0.71 16.51 -4.96
CA LEU A 115 1.53 15.73 -5.89
C LEU A 115 2.08 14.49 -5.20
N LEU A 116 2.64 14.63 -3.99
CA LEU A 116 3.12 13.50 -3.19
C LEU A 116 2.01 12.46 -2.97
N TYR A 117 0.82 12.91 -2.56
CA TYR A 117 -0.35 12.05 -2.39
C TYR A 117 -0.73 11.30 -3.68
N ILE A 118 -0.77 12.01 -4.82
CA ILE A 118 -1.08 11.42 -6.13
C ILE A 118 -0.04 10.37 -6.52
N CYS A 119 1.26 10.68 -6.34
CA CYS A 119 2.33 9.72 -6.61
C CYS A 119 2.22 8.46 -5.76
N CYS A 120 1.91 8.59 -4.46
CA CYS A 120 1.70 7.44 -3.58
C CYS A 120 0.50 6.58 -4.01
N LEU A 121 -0.62 7.19 -4.40
CA LEU A 121 -1.78 6.45 -4.92
C LEU A 121 -1.50 5.76 -6.25
N LEU A 122 -0.83 6.45 -7.18
CA LEU A 122 -0.44 5.86 -8.45
C LEU A 122 0.49 4.69 -8.25
N PHE A 123 1.47 4.83 -7.35
CA PHE A 123 2.39 3.76 -7.02
C PHE A 123 1.65 2.55 -6.43
N LEU A 124 0.76 2.75 -5.45
CA LEU A 124 -0.10 1.69 -4.90
C LEU A 124 -0.88 0.96 -5.98
N PHE A 125 -1.70 1.67 -6.74
CA PHE A 125 -2.59 1.03 -7.70
C PHE A 125 -1.84 0.40 -8.88
N ALA A 126 -0.73 1.01 -9.33
CA ALA A 126 0.07 0.44 -10.42
C ALA A 126 0.85 -0.80 -9.97
N MET A 127 1.53 -0.77 -8.81
CA MET A 127 2.31 -1.92 -8.33
C MET A 127 1.40 -3.10 -8.01
N SER A 128 0.28 -2.85 -7.36
CA SER A 128 -0.73 -3.86 -7.04
C SER A 128 -1.37 -4.48 -8.28
N GLY A 129 -1.79 -3.64 -9.24
CA GLY A 129 -2.34 -4.12 -10.50
C GLY A 129 -1.35 -4.99 -11.27
N THR A 130 -0.07 -4.60 -11.26
CA THR A 130 1.03 -5.33 -11.89
C THR A 130 1.31 -6.66 -11.19
N TYR A 131 1.43 -6.66 -9.86
CA TYR A 131 1.63 -7.87 -9.08
C TYR A 131 0.55 -8.94 -9.36
N HIS A 132 -0.72 -8.53 -9.34
CA HIS A 132 -1.85 -9.41 -9.58
C HIS A 132 -2.03 -9.83 -11.05
N SER A 133 -1.39 -9.10 -11.99
CA SER A 133 -1.38 -9.51 -13.40
C SER A 133 -0.41 -10.66 -13.68
N MET A 134 0.65 -10.80 -12.88
CA MET A 134 1.80 -11.64 -13.21
C MET A 134 1.63 -13.10 -12.77
N ALA A 135 2.04 -14.02 -13.64
CA ALA A 135 2.22 -15.43 -13.29
C ALA A 135 3.37 -15.60 -12.26
N PRO A 136 3.40 -16.73 -11.51
CA PRO A 136 4.47 -17.02 -10.56
C PRO A 136 5.87 -16.90 -11.17
N GLY A 137 6.78 -16.23 -10.47
CA GLY A 137 8.16 -16.02 -10.91
C GLY A 137 8.86 -14.88 -10.17
N PRO A 138 10.17 -14.66 -10.44
CA PRO A 138 10.97 -13.68 -9.71
C PRO A 138 10.45 -12.24 -9.86
N TRP A 139 9.89 -11.90 -11.03
CA TRP A 139 9.26 -10.59 -11.26
C TRP A 139 8.00 -10.41 -10.41
N ARG A 140 7.16 -11.44 -10.29
CA ARG A 140 5.98 -11.39 -9.42
C ARG A 140 6.38 -11.16 -7.97
N ASP A 141 7.44 -11.80 -7.50
CA ASP A 141 7.94 -11.60 -6.14
C ASP A 141 8.47 -10.19 -5.90
N PHE A 142 9.13 -9.60 -6.89
CA PHE A 142 9.58 -8.21 -6.83
C PHE A 142 8.39 -7.24 -6.76
N PHE A 143 7.41 -7.37 -7.66
CA PHE A 143 6.21 -6.52 -7.63
C PHE A 143 5.35 -6.74 -6.38
N ARG A 144 5.33 -7.96 -5.84
CA ARG A 144 4.69 -8.25 -4.54
C ARG A 144 5.33 -7.43 -3.43
N ARG A 145 6.66 -7.34 -3.36
CA ARG A 145 7.33 -6.47 -2.38
C ARG A 145 6.94 -5.00 -2.57
N LEU A 146 6.94 -4.51 -3.81
CA LEU A 146 6.55 -3.13 -4.10
C LEU A 146 5.09 -2.82 -3.74
N ASP A 147 4.18 -3.78 -3.93
CA ASP A 147 2.78 -3.67 -3.54
C ASP A 147 2.64 -3.50 -2.02
N TYR A 148 3.34 -4.33 -1.23
CA TYR A 148 3.39 -4.20 0.23
C TYR A 148 4.02 -2.87 0.66
N MET A 149 5.09 -2.43 0.01
CA MET A 149 5.72 -1.13 0.29
C MET A 149 4.76 0.03 0.05
N ALA A 150 3.91 -0.07 -0.98
CA ALA A 150 3.02 1.00 -1.37
C ALA A 150 1.93 1.30 -0.34
N ILE A 151 1.50 0.31 0.46
CA ILE A 151 0.54 0.49 1.57
C ILE A 151 1.10 1.50 2.59
N TRP A 152 2.36 1.35 2.98
CA TRP A 152 3.02 2.27 3.91
C TRP A 152 3.12 3.69 3.33
N LEU A 153 3.49 3.80 2.05
CA LEU A 153 3.61 5.09 1.38
C LEU A 153 2.25 5.79 1.25
N VAL A 154 1.17 5.08 0.92
CA VAL A 154 -0.16 5.69 0.79
C VAL A 154 -0.74 6.12 2.14
N ILE A 155 -0.42 5.43 3.24
CA ILE A 155 -0.83 5.85 4.59
C ILE A 155 -0.27 7.24 4.90
N ALA A 156 1.05 7.44 4.78
CA ALA A 156 1.67 8.74 5.02
C ALA A 156 1.33 9.77 3.92
N GLY A 157 1.29 9.34 2.66
CA GLY A 157 0.96 10.15 1.50
C GLY A 157 -0.44 10.75 1.59
N SER A 158 -1.44 9.97 2.03
CA SER A 158 -2.82 10.43 2.20
C SER A 158 -3.00 11.39 3.39
N ALA A 159 -2.21 11.22 4.46
CA ALA A 159 -2.18 12.15 5.57
C ALA A 159 -1.62 13.52 5.16
N THR A 160 -0.64 13.55 4.24
CA THR A 160 0.08 14.77 3.86
C THR A 160 -0.84 15.94 3.45
N PRO A 161 -1.64 15.86 2.38
CA PRO A 161 -2.51 16.96 1.99
C PRO A 161 -3.54 17.31 3.06
N VAL A 162 -4.07 16.34 3.83
CA VAL A 162 -5.03 16.61 4.92
C VAL A 162 -4.42 17.57 5.95
N HIS A 163 -3.21 17.31 6.45
CA HIS A 163 -2.59 18.14 7.48
C HIS A 163 -2.07 19.46 6.90
N ILE A 164 -1.59 19.46 5.66
CA ILE A 164 -1.11 20.65 4.96
C ILE A 164 -2.26 21.63 4.67
N LEU A 165 -3.44 21.12 4.31
CA LEU A 165 -4.59 21.97 3.99
C LEU A 165 -5.35 22.46 5.24
N LEU A 166 -5.50 21.62 6.28
CA LEU A 166 -6.43 21.90 7.38
C LEU A 166 -5.79 22.25 8.74
N MET A 167 -4.55 21.86 8.98
CA MET A 167 -3.85 22.05 10.27
C MET A 167 -2.74 23.08 10.18
N LYS A 168 -2.18 23.52 11.31
CA LYS A 168 -1.03 24.45 11.40
C LYS A 168 -0.18 24.11 12.63
N GLY A 169 1.06 24.61 12.67
CA GLY A 169 1.95 24.48 13.82
C GLY A 169 2.27 23.04 14.19
N VAL A 170 2.43 22.77 15.49
CA VAL A 170 2.82 21.45 16.03
C VAL A 170 1.87 20.33 15.59
N TRP A 171 0.56 20.58 15.51
CA TRP A 171 -0.40 19.55 15.09
C TRP A 171 -0.25 19.14 13.63
N ARG A 172 0.17 20.05 12.75
CA ARG A 172 0.48 19.70 11.36
C ARG A 172 1.73 18.84 11.30
N TRP A 173 2.82 19.37 11.83
CA TRP A 173 4.14 18.78 11.62
C TRP A 173 4.37 17.54 12.49
N GLY A 174 3.89 17.53 13.74
CA GLY A 174 3.98 16.40 14.64
C GLY A 174 3.20 15.18 14.14
N LEU A 175 1.96 15.36 13.65
CA LEU A 175 1.19 14.25 13.09
C LEU A 175 1.80 13.76 11.76
N LEU A 176 2.28 14.67 10.89
CA LEU A 176 2.98 14.25 9.68
C LEU A 176 4.27 13.48 9.97
N ALA A 177 5.06 13.94 10.94
CA ALA A 177 6.24 13.22 11.39
C ALA A 177 5.87 11.83 11.91
N LEU A 178 4.79 11.71 12.68
CA LEU A 178 4.33 10.42 13.19
C LEU A 178 3.87 9.48 12.06
N PHE A 179 3.11 9.98 11.09
CA PHE A 179 2.69 9.19 9.92
C PHE A 179 3.88 8.73 9.09
N TRP A 180 4.81 9.62 8.74
CA TRP A 180 5.97 9.30 7.90
C TRP A 180 6.97 8.42 8.65
N ALA A 181 7.32 8.75 9.89
CA ALA A 181 8.23 7.93 10.69
C ALA A 181 7.63 6.54 10.93
N GLY A 182 6.36 6.46 11.37
CA GLY A 182 5.68 5.18 11.56
C GLY A 182 5.61 4.34 10.30
N SER A 183 5.24 4.95 9.16
CA SER A 183 5.14 4.24 7.88
C SER A 183 6.51 3.77 7.37
N LEU A 184 7.54 4.62 7.42
CA LEU A 184 8.87 4.25 6.95
C LEU A 184 9.55 3.23 7.87
N SER A 185 9.42 3.38 9.19
CA SER A 185 9.94 2.39 10.14
C SER A 185 9.28 1.04 9.97
N CYS A 186 7.94 0.99 9.83
CA CYS A 186 7.23 -0.27 9.59
C CYS A 186 7.54 -0.83 8.20
N LEU A 187 7.68 0.00 7.16
CA LEU A 187 8.10 -0.45 5.83
C LEU A 187 9.45 -1.15 5.90
N ILE A 188 10.46 -0.53 6.50
CA ILE A 188 11.82 -1.10 6.63
C ILE A 188 11.77 -2.40 7.44
N TYR A 189 11.03 -2.41 8.55
CA TYR A 189 10.89 -3.58 9.40
C TYR A 189 10.19 -4.73 8.66
N VAL A 190 9.05 -4.48 8.02
CA VAL A 190 8.29 -5.52 7.32
C VAL A 190 9.04 -6.03 6.10
N ASP A 191 9.74 -5.19 5.33
CA ASP A 191 10.54 -5.68 4.20
C ASP A 191 11.72 -6.56 4.64
N ALA A 192 12.36 -6.22 5.77
CA ALA A 192 13.46 -7.01 6.34
C ALA A 192 12.99 -8.37 6.90
N TYR A 193 11.83 -8.41 7.55
CA TYR A 193 11.33 -9.58 8.29
C TYR A 193 10.09 -10.23 7.65
N MET A 194 9.80 -9.94 6.38
CA MET A 194 8.56 -10.36 5.69
C MET A 194 8.29 -11.87 5.77
N LYS A 195 9.36 -12.68 5.78
CA LYS A 195 9.27 -14.15 5.84
C LYS A 195 8.95 -14.69 7.23
N ASP A 196 9.28 -13.93 8.27
CA ASP A 196 9.18 -14.34 9.67
C ASP A 196 7.92 -13.77 10.35
N LEU A 197 7.32 -12.73 9.76
CA LEU A 197 6.11 -12.09 10.25
C LEU A 197 4.85 -12.85 9.78
N PRO A 198 3.92 -13.18 10.70
CA PRO A 198 2.63 -13.68 10.27
C PRO A 198 1.85 -12.58 9.55
N TYR A 199 1.06 -12.95 8.54
CA TYR A 199 0.33 -12.00 7.70
C TYR A 199 -0.56 -11.04 8.50
N TRP A 200 -1.34 -11.56 9.46
CA TRP A 200 -2.18 -10.74 10.34
C TRP A 200 -1.37 -9.72 11.15
N GLY A 201 -0.09 -10.01 11.45
CA GLY A 201 0.82 -9.09 12.13
C GLY A 201 1.14 -7.88 11.26
N ILE A 202 1.38 -8.10 9.97
CA ILE A 202 1.58 -7.03 8.98
C ILE A 202 0.32 -6.16 8.89
N VAL A 203 -0.86 -6.79 8.86
CA VAL A 203 -2.16 -6.11 8.86
C VAL A 203 -2.35 -5.21 10.08
N CYS A 204 -2.08 -5.74 11.27
CA CYS A 204 -2.14 -4.97 12.50
C CYS A 204 -1.19 -3.76 12.50
N LEU A 205 0.01 -3.89 11.94
CA LEU A 205 0.98 -2.79 11.88
C LEU A 205 0.48 -1.65 10.98
N TYR A 206 0.02 -1.95 9.76
CA TYR A 206 -0.45 -0.88 8.87
C TYR A 206 -1.78 -0.28 9.39
N ALA A 207 -2.65 -1.08 10.01
CA ALA A 207 -3.87 -0.60 10.66
C ALA A 207 -3.55 0.30 11.86
N GLY A 208 -2.50 -0.02 12.64
CA GLY A 208 -2.03 0.79 13.76
C GLY A 208 -1.53 2.16 13.31
N VAL A 209 -0.69 2.22 12.27
CA VAL A 209 -0.22 3.49 11.70
C VAL A 209 -1.38 4.28 11.09
N GLY A 210 -2.26 3.63 10.32
CA GLY A 210 -3.48 4.25 9.81
C GLY A 210 -4.40 4.79 10.92
N GLY A 211 -4.43 4.10 12.06
CA GLY A 211 -5.19 4.45 13.26
C GLY A 211 -4.81 5.79 13.89
N ILE A 212 -3.60 6.30 13.64
CA ILE A 212 -3.20 7.69 14.00
C ILE A 212 -4.20 8.71 13.41
N GLY A 213 -4.82 8.37 12.28
CA GLY A 213 -5.87 9.18 11.64
C GLY A 213 -7.05 9.49 12.54
N THR A 214 -7.33 8.67 13.56
CA THR A 214 -8.38 8.95 14.56
C THR A 214 -8.06 10.19 15.40
N ILE A 215 -6.78 10.43 15.71
CA ILE A 215 -6.31 11.64 16.41
C ILE A 215 -6.51 12.86 15.51
N SER A 216 -6.12 12.74 14.24
CA SER A 216 -6.34 13.80 13.24
C SER A 216 -7.83 14.10 13.06
N PHE A 217 -8.66 13.06 12.98
CA PHE A 217 -10.10 13.16 12.88
C PHE A 217 -10.69 13.90 14.08
N TYR A 218 -10.34 13.50 15.30
CA TYR A 218 -10.82 14.15 16.53
C TYR A 218 -10.49 15.64 16.54
N LYS A 219 -9.26 16.03 16.21
CA LYS A 219 -8.84 17.44 16.16
C LYS A 219 -9.59 18.23 15.09
N LEU A 220 -9.76 17.66 13.90
CA LEU A 220 -10.51 18.31 12.82
C LEU A 220 -12.00 18.38 13.15
N HIS A 221 -12.55 17.36 13.81
CA HIS A 221 -13.95 17.28 14.23
C HIS A 221 -14.29 18.41 15.19
N ARG A 222 -13.45 18.62 16.22
CA ARG A 222 -13.58 19.72 17.19
C ARG A 222 -13.55 21.10 16.53
N LYS A 223 -12.89 21.24 15.37
CA LYS A 223 -12.72 22.52 14.67
C LYS A 223 -13.79 22.78 13.61
N PHE A 224 -14.25 21.74 12.91
CA PHE A 224 -15.09 21.89 11.71
C PHE A 224 -16.46 21.21 11.80
N GLY A 225 -16.68 20.35 12.80
CA GLY A 225 -17.91 19.58 13.02
C GLY A 225 -18.05 18.33 12.14
N ALA A 226 -18.79 17.32 12.65
CA ALA A 226 -18.90 15.98 12.04
C ALA A 226 -19.35 15.99 10.58
N ARG A 227 -20.32 16.85 10.23
CA ARG A 227 -20.89 16.92 8.88
C ARG A 227 -19.82 17.16 7.80
N LYS A 228 -18.78 17.94 8.09
CA LYS A 228 -17.71 18.24 7.11
C LYS A 228 -16.65 17.14 7.02
N LEU A 229 -16.66 16.21 7.96
CA LEU A 229 -15.69 15.12 8.07
C LEU A 229 -16.31 13.75 7.74
N GLY A 230 -17.62 13.67 7.49
CA GLY A 230 -18.32 12.41 7.26
C GLY A 230 -17.68 11.55 6.17
N VAL A 231 -17.26 12.15 5.05
CA VAL A 231 -16.57 11.41 3.98
C VAL A 231 -15.19 10.90 4.41
N LEU A 232 -14.47 11.64 5.26
CA LEU A 232 -13.18 11.17 5.80
C LEU A 232 -13.40 10.02 6.80
N ALA A 233 -14.44 10.08 7.62
CA ALA A 233 -14.83 8.99 8.51
C ALA A 233 -15.20 7.73 7.71
N LEU A 234 -15.98 7.88 6.64
CA LEU A 234 -16.35 6.77 5.75
C LEU A 234 -15.12 6.13 5.11
N GLY A 235 -14.16 6.94 4.65
CA GLY A 235 -12.91 6.42 4.10
C GLY A 235 -12.08 5.65 5.12
N GLY A 236 -11.94 6.18 6.34
CA GLY A 236 -11.26 5.48 7.43
C GLY A 236 -11.96 4.18 7.84
N ALA A 237 -13.29 4.18 7.86
CA ALA A 237 -14.08 2.98 8.14
C ALA A 237 -13.91 1.92 7.03
N ALA A 238 -13.90 2.32 5.76
CA ALA A 238 -13.65 1.40 4.65
C ALA A 238 -12.29 0.71 4.79
N TYR A 239 -11.22 1.45 5.11
CA TYR A 239 -9.91 0.85 5.37
C TYR A 239 -9.90 -0.07 6.58
N ALA A 240 -10.54 0.31 7.69
CA ALA A 240 -10.58 -0.52 8.89
C ALA A 240 -11.34 -1.84 8.64
N VAL A 241 -12.50 -1.77 7.98
CA VAL A 241 -13.28 -2.96 7.62
C VAL A 241 -12.50 -3.83 6.62
N GLY A 242 -11.83 -3.22 5.64
CA GLY A 242 -10.97 -3.92 4.71
C GLY A 242 -9.85 -4.68 5.44
N ALA A 243 -9.14 -4.03 6.35
CA ALA A 243 -8.08 -4.66 7.14
C ALA A 243 -8.59 -5.85 7.97
N VAL A 244 -9.80 -5.75 8.52
CA VAL A 244 -10.42 -6.88 9.25
C VAL A 244 -10.75 -8.04 8.32
N ILE A 245 -11.32 -7.77 7.14
CA ILE A 245 -11.63 -8.80 6.13
C ILE A 245 -10.35 -9.49 5.66
N ASP A 246 -9.32 -8.70 5.39
CA ASP A 246 -8.00 -9.17 4.97
C ASP A 246 -7.32 -10.03 6.05
N ALA A 247 -7.37 -9.60 7.32
CA ALA A 247 -6.79 -10.35 8.43
C ALA A 247 -7.56 -11.64 8.78
N THR A 248 -8.88 -11.66 8.57
CA THR A 248 -9.74 -12.79 8.92
C THR A 248 -9.94 -13.77 7.76
N ASP A 249 -9.56 -13.38 6.54
CA ASP A 249 -9.81 -14.13 5.31
C ASP A 249 -11.29 -14.51 5.13
N THR A 250 -12.19 -13.60 5.53
CA THR A 250 -13.65 -13.78 5.42
C THR A 250 -14.38 -12.45 5.15
N PRO A 251 -15.53 -12.45 4.44
CA PRO A 251 -16.24 -13.58 3.85
C PRO A 251 -15.81 -13.89 2.41
N ASN A 252 -15.98 -15.13 1.99
CA ASN A 252 -15.86 -15.52 0.59
C ASN A 252 -17.23 -15.37 -0.10
N LEU A 253 -17.38 -14.36 -0.96
CA LEU A 253 -18.66 -14.05 -1.61
C LEU A 253 -18.89 -14.91 -2.85
N TRP A 254 -17.85 -15.11 -3.66
CA TRP A 254 -17.89 -15.96 -4.85
C TRP A 254 -16.61 -16.79 -4.96
N PRO A 255 -16.65 -18.06 -4.55
CA PRO A 255 -15.49 -18.96 -4.59
C PRO A 255 -14.79 -18.98 -5.97
N GLY A 256 -13.47 -18.74 -5.98
CA GLY A 256 -12.62 -18.77 -7.18
C GLY A 256 -12.65 -17.51 -8.06
N VAL A 257 -13.50 -16.53 -7.74
CA VAL A 257 -13.67 -15.29 -8.53
C VAL A 257 -13.61 -14.03 -7.67
N PHE A 258 -14.26 -14.04 -6.50
CA PHE A 258 -14.38 -12.86 -5.64
C PHE A 258 -14.36 -13.27 -4.16
N GLY A 259 -13.17 -13.21 -3.57
CA GLY A 259 -12.92 -13.55 -2.18
C GLY A 259 -12.70 -12.33 -1.27
N PRO A 260 -12.21 -12.59 -0.05
CA PRO A 260 -11.87 -11.56 0.95
C PRO A 260 -10.82 -10.56 0.42
N HIS A 261 -9.84 -11.05 -0.34
CA HIS A 261 -8.76 -10.25 -0.89
C HIS A 261 -9.27 -9.23 -1.93
N GLU A 262 -10.12 -9.66 -2.87
CA GLU A 262 -10.76 -8.76 -3.84
C GLU A 262 -11.67 -7.73 -3.15
N LEU A 263 -12.38 -8.15 -2.09
CA LEU A 263 -13.19 -7.24 -1.29
C LEU A 263 -12.34 -6.20 -0.56
N PHE A 264 -11.18 -6.60 -0.02
CA PHE A 264 -10.19 -5.70 0.54
C PHE A 264 -9.72 -4.67 -0.49
N HIS A 265 -9.35 -5.10 -1.71
CA HIS A 265 -8.97 -4.20 -2.80
C HIS A 265 -10.06 -3.17 -3.11
N LEU A 266 -11.33 -3.58 -3.21
CA LEU A 266 -12.43 -2.64 -3.44
C LEU A 266 -12.59 -1.65 -2.29
N LEU A 267 -12.47 -2.10 -1.04
CA LEU A 267 -12.54 -1.22 0.14
C LEU A 267 -11.37 -0.23 0.20
N VAL A 268 -10.18 -0.62 -0.24
CA VAL A 268 -9.03 0.28 -0.42
C VAL A 268 -9.33 1.35 -1.46
N ILE A 269 -9.93 0.99 -2.60
CA ILE A 269 -10.33 1.96 -3.64
C ILE A 269 -11.40 2.92 -3.10
N VAL A 270 -12.41 2.42 -2.38
CA VAL A 270 -13.44 3.26 -1.75
C VAL A 270 -12.84 4.21 -0.71
N GLY A 271 -11.93 3.71 0.12
CA GLY A 271 -11.18 4.50 1.10
C GLY A 271 -10.37 5.61 0.45
N ALA A 272 -9.63 5.28 -0.61
CA ALA A 272 -8.83 6.23 -1.39
C ALA A 272 -9.70 7.29 -2.05
N PHE A 273 -10.84 6.90 -2.63
CA PHE A 273 -11.79 7.82 -3.24
C PHE A 273 -12.40 8.77 -2.20
N CYS A 274 -12.79 8.27 -1.02
CA CYS A 274 -13.28 9.10 0.08
C CYS A 274 -12.24 10.13 0.53
N HIS A 275 -10.98 9.73 0.69
CA HIS A 275 -9.87 10.64 0.99
C HIS A 275 -9.69 11.69 -0.11
N TYR A 276 -9.72 11.27 -1.39
CA TYR A 276 -9.63 12.18 -2.53
C TYR A 276 -10.74 13.23 -2.51
N VAL A 277 -12.00 12.81 -2.35
CA VAL A 277 -13.17 13.69 -2.30
C VAL A 277 -13.04 14.68 -1.14
N PHE A 278 -12.59 14.23 0.02
CA PHE A 278 -12.31 15.10 1.16
C PHE A 278 -11.27 16.15 0.82
N ILE A 279 -10.08 15.74 0.35
CA ILE A 279 -8.96 16.62 0.03
C ILE A 279 -9.38 17.63 -1.06
N TYR A 280 -10.04 17.15 -2.12
CA TYR A 280 -10.52 17.98 -3.22
C TYR A 280 -11.55 19.01 -2.75
N GLY A 281 -12.44 18.64 -1.83
CA GLY A 281 -13.41 19.57 -1.21
C GLY A 281 -12.73 20.68 -0.40
N TRP A 282 -11.61 20.38 0.25
CA TRP A 282 -10.86 21.33 1.08
C TRP A 282 -9.82 22.15 0.31
N ALA A 283 -9.40 21.73 -0.88
CA ALA A 283 -8.41 22.40 -1.73
C ALA A 283 -8.76 23.87 -2.05
N ASP A 284 -10.05 24.21 -2.15
CA ASP A 284 -10.52 25.50 -2.65
C ASP A 284 -10.79 26.54 -1.56
N THR A 285 -9.74 27.12 -0.98
CA THR A 285 -9.89 28.30 -0.11
C THR A 285 -10.02 29.61 -0.90
N ARG A 286 -9.64 29.64 -2.18
CA ARG A 286 -9.57 30.89 -2.96
C ARG A 286 -10.94 31.29 -3.52
N LEU A 287 -11.69 30.38 -4.15
CA LEU A 287 -13.03 30.72 -4.66
C LEU A 287 -14.02 30.97 -3.52
N ARG A 288 -13.83 30.33 -2.36
CA ARG A 288 -14.59 30.67 -1.15
C ARG A 288 -14.40 32.13 -0.73
N LYS A 289 -13.17 32.65 -0.75
CA LYS A 289 -12.90 34.06 -0.43
C LYS A 289 -13.49 35.01 -1.49
N VAL A 290 -13.30 34.72 -2.78
CA VAL A 290 -13.85 35.55 -3.88
C VAL A 290 -15.37 35.57 -3.82
N ARG A 291 -16.04 34.42 -3.68
CA ARG A 291 -17.50 34.33 -3.60
C ARG A 291 -18.04 35.06 -2.37
N THR A 292 -17.33 35.01 -1.24
CA THR A 292 -17.69 35.76 -0.04
C THR A 292 -17.53 37.27 -0.26
N TYR A 293 -16.43 37.68 -0.88
CA TYR A 293 -16.18 39.08 -1.25
C TYR A 293 -17.25 39.62 -2.19
N LEU A 294 -17.59 38.88 -3.26
CA LEU A 294 -18.63 39.25 -4.22
C LEU A 294 -20.00 39.39 -3.56
N ARG A 295 -20.38 38.44 -2.69
CA ARG A 295 -21.64 38.54 -1.91
C ARG A 295 -21.66 39.77 -1.01
N ALA A 296 -20.53 40.06 -0.34
CA ALA A 296 -20.42 41.25 0.51
C ALA A 296 -20.48 42.56 -0.32
N PHE A 297 -19.84 42.57 -1.48
CA PHE A 297 -19.85 43.69 -2.42
C PHE A 297 -21.26 43.95 -2.97
N GLU A 298 -21.96 42.92 -3.44
CA GLU A 298 -23.35 43.02 -3.90
C GLU A 298 -24.29 43.52 -2.81
N LYS A 299 -24.14 43.04 -1.57
CA LYS A 299 -24.91 43.52 -0.42
C LYS A 299 -24.69 45.01 -0.18
N ARG A 300 -23.44 45.48 -0.20
CA ARG A 300 -23.09 46.91 -0.07
C ARG A 300 -23.65 47.75 -1.22
N ARG A 301 -23.59 47.24 -2.46
CA ARG A 301 -24.14 47.92 -3.64
C ARG A 301 -25.66 48.11 -3.53
N LYS A 302 -26.39 47.06 -3.11
CA LYS A 302 -27.84 47.13 -2.90
C LYS A 302 -28.22 48.12 -1.79
N ALA A 303 -27.48 48.13 -0.68
CA ALA A 303 -27.72 49.09 0.41
C ALA A 303 -27.56 50.55 -0.03
N ARG A 304 -26.49 50.86 -0.79
CA ARG A 304 -26.27 52.22 -1.33
C ARG A 304 -27.34 52.63 -2.35
N ALA A 305 -27.82 51.68 -3.16
CA ALA A 305 -28.91 51.96 -4.11
C ALA A 305 -30.22 52.29 -3.39
N ALA A 306 -30.55 51.54 -2.32
CA ALA A 306 -31.72 51.81 -1.49
C ALA A 306 -31.62 53.18 -0.78
N GLU A 307 -30.44 53.52 -0.25
CA GLU A 307 -30.20 54.83 0.39
C GLU A 307 -30.36 56.00 -0.58
N ARG A 308 -29.88 55.85 -1.84
CA ARG A 308 -30.09 56.86 -2.90
C ARG A 308 -31.56 56.99 -3.29
N ALA A 309 -32.29 55.89 -3.37
CA ALA A 309 -33.71 55.90 -3.70
C ALA A 309 -34.56 56.59 -2.63
N ASN A 310 -34.16 56.50 -1.35
CA ASN A 310 -34.83 57.16 -0.23
C ASN A 310 -34.32 58.59 0.05
N ARG A 311 -33.39 59.13 -0.75
CA ARG A 311 -32.88 60.48 -0.53
C ARG A 311 -33.95 61.47 -1.01
N PRO A 312 -34.42 62.40 -0.16
CA PRO A 312 -35.34 63.43 -0.61
C PRO A 312 -34.70 64.24 -1.74
N PRO A 313 -35.49 64.73 -2.72
CA PRO A 313 -34.97 65.56 -3.78
C PRO A 313 -34.23 66.76 -3.16
N LEU A 314 -33.03 67.05 -3.68
CA LEU A 314 -32.29 68.24 -3.28
C LEU A 314 -33.20 69.44 -3.55
N GLY A 315 -33.61 70.14 -2.47
CA GLY A 315 -34.29 71.41 -2.61
C GLY A 315 -33.42 72.32 -3.48
N LEU A 316 -34.03 72.86 -4.54
CA LEU A 316 -33.37 73.87 -5.36
C LEU A 316 -32.97 75.04 -4.44
N PRO A 317 -31.81 75.69 -4.65
CA PRO A 317 -31.48 76.89 -3.91
C PRO A 317 -32.62 77.90 -4.09
N GLU A 318 -33.18 78.39 -2.98
CA GLU A 318 -34.08 79.55 -3.01
C GLU A 318 -33.25 80.72 -3.55
N GLU A 319 -33.54 81.15 -4.79
CA GLU A 319 -32.98 82.39 -5.32
C GLU A 319 -33.70 83.55 -4.64
N GLY A 320 -32.98 84.25 -3.76
CA GLY A 320 -33.41 85.46 -3.06
C GLY A 320 -32.23 86.36 -2.76
#